data_AF-A0A7J6QKH9-F1
#
_entry.id   AF-A0A7J6QKH9-F1
#
_cell.length_a   1.000
_cell.length_b   1.000
_cell.length_c   1.000
_cell.angle_alpha   90.00
_cell.angle_beta   90.00
_cell.angle_gamma   90.00
#
_symmetry.space_group_name_H-M   'P 1'
#
loop_
_entity.id
_entity.type
_entity.pdbx_description
1 polymer ?
#
loop_
_entity_poly.entity_id
_entity_poly.type
_entity_poly.pdbx_seq_one_letter_code
_entity_poly.pdbx_strand_id
1 'polypeptide(L)'
;EKIILFSLVMTYLPAAAQELIAKCRWFLQSRRKLILATSVTLVLTLRALKFMKRPKVDLHARFGGPNRFLPLGLLSRSRERFHHALEIFADTYGGVYCIKDILEDVVVVSDPKLVRQVLAERPNTYIRRLNKVNVRPFTGMVTTEGEKWKRNRRLGAP
;
A
#
# COMPACT_ATOMS: atom_id res chain seq x y z
N GLU A 1 -46.67 27.97 11.49
CA GLU A 1 -47.13 29.03 10.55
C GLU A 1 -46.50 29.01 9.15
N LYS A 2 -45.18 28.76 8.97
CA LYS A 2 -44.54 28.74 7.64
C LYS A 2 -45.08 27.68 6.65
N ILE A 3 -45.67 26.59 7.14
CA ILE A 3 -46.24 25.52 6.29
C ILE A 3 -47.60 25.94 5.68
N ILE A 4 -48.36 26.78 6.39
CA ILE A 4 -49.71 27.19 5.97
C ILE A 4 -49.61 28.26 4.87
N LEU A 5 -48.66 29.20 4.99
CA LEU A 5 -48.36 30.19 3.95
C LEU A 5 -47.90 29.56 2.63
N PHE A 6 -47.16 28.46 2.67
CA PHE A 6 -46.70 27.76 1.46
C PHE A 6 -47.85 27.04 0.73
N SER A 7 -48.87 26.58 1.46
CA SER A 7 -50.04 25.94 0.89
C SER A 7 -50.98 26.95 0.21
N LEU A 8 -51.08 28.18 0.75
CA LEU A 8 -51.98 29.22 0.25
C LEU A 8 -51.44 29.90 -1.02
N VAL A 9 -50.12 30.05 -1.12
CA VAL A 9 -49.45 30.61 -2.32
C VAL A 9 -49.52 29.65 -3.50
N MET A 10 -49.48 28.33 -3.27
CA MET A 10 -49.58 27.34 -4.35
C MET A 10 -50.94 27.38 -5.06
N THR A 11 -52.03 27.72 -4.38
CA THR A 11 -53.38 27.75 -4.96
C THR A 11 -53.60 28.88 -5.98
N TYR A 12 -52.76 29.91 -5.97
CA TYR A 12 -52.86 31.09 -6.86
C TYR A 12 -51.86 31.07 -8.03
N LEU A 13 -51.07 30.01 -8.19
CA LEU A 13 -50.14 29.88 -9.31
C LEU A 13 -50.87 29.35 -10.57
N PRO A 14 -50.60 29.91 -11.76
CA PRO A 14 -51.20 29.43 -13.01
C PRO A 14 -50.88 27.94 -13.22
N ALA A 15 -51.80 27.19 -13.82
CA ALA A 15 -51.71 25.72 -13.96
C ALA A 15 -50.36 25.23 -14.53
N ALA A 16 -49.75 26.00 -15.44
CA ALA A 16 -48.43 25.71 -16.01
C ALA A 16 -47.30 25.75 -14.97
N ALA A 17 -47.37 26.64 -13.98
CA ALA A 17 -46.37 26.74 -12.91
C ALA A 17 -46.53 25.62 -11.88
N GLN A 18 -47.77 25.18 -11.60
CA GLN A 18 -48.03 23.99 -10.79
C GLN A 18 -47.45 22.72 -11.44
N GLU A 19 -47.63 22.57 -12.76
CA GLU A 19 -47.09 21.43 -13.51
C GLU A 19 -45.55 21.44 -13.52
N LEU A 20 -44.93 22.62 -13.71
CA LEU A 20 -43.49 22.79 -13.65
C LEU A 20 -42.92 22.45 -12.27
N ILE A 21 -43.58 22.90 -11.19
CA ILE A 21 -43.18 22.60 -9.81
C ILE A 21 -43.31 21.11 -9.52
N ALA A 22 -44.38 20.45 -9.99
CA ALA A 22 -44.55 19.00 -9.84
C ALA A 22 -43.45 18.21 -10.58
N LYS A 23 -43.12 18.61 -11.81
CA LYS A 23 -42.00 18.03 -12.59
C LYS A 23 -40.65 18.25 -11.93
N CYS A 24 -40.37 19.46 -11.44
CA CYS A 24 -39.13 19.75 -10.70
C CYS A 24 -39.04 18.93 -9.41
N ARG A 25 -40.15 18.81 -8.66
CA ARG A 25 -40.21 18.03 -7.42
C ARG A 25 -39.97 16.54 -7.70
N TRP A 26 -40.61 15.97 -8.72
CA TRP A 26 -40.39 14.60 -9.16
C TRP A 26 -38.93 14.37 -9.61
N PHE A 27 -38.37 15.31 -10.39
CA PHE A 27 -37.00 15.23 -10.87
C PHE A 27 -35.96 15.30 -9.72
N LEU A 28 -36.18 16.19 -8.75
CA LEU A 28 -35.38 16.30 -7.53
C LEU A 28 -35.48 15.05 -6.66
N GLN A 29 -36.67 14.46 -6.53
CA GLN A 29 -36.89 13.26 -5.72
C GLN A 29 -36.26 12.01 -6.37
N SER A 30 -36.31 11.90 -7.70
CA SER A 30 -35.63 10.86 -8.48
C SER A 30 -34.10 10.95 -8.35
N ARG A 31 -33.53 12.17 -8.36
CA ARG A 31 -32.08 12.36 -8.18
C ARG A 31 -31.59 12.19 -6.74
N ARG A 32 -32.44 12.44 -5.74
CA ARG A 32 -32.09 12.24 -4.31
C ARG A 32 -31.72 10.78 -3.99
N LYS A 33 -32.48 9.83 -4.52
CA LYS A 33 -32.21 8.39 -4.34
C LYS A 33 -30.88 8.00 -4.99
N LEU A 34 -30.58 8.54 -6.17
CA LEU A 34 -29.31 8.31 -6.86
C LEU A 34 -28.12 8.88 -6.08
N ILE A 35 -28.24 10.09 -5.54
CA ILE A 35 -27.19 10.73 -4.73
C ILE A 35 -26.92 9.94 -3.44
N LEU A 36 -27.98 9.45 -2.78
CA LEU A 36 -27.84 8.61 -1.59
C LEU A 36 -27.19 7.25 -1.92
N ALA A 37 -27.57 6.62 -3.03
CA ALA A 37 -26.99 5.35 -3.45
C ALA A 37 -25.50 5.48 -3.81
N THR A 38 -25.11 6.53 -4.53
CA THR A 38 -23.70 6.75 -4.92
C THR A 38 -22.82 7.07 -3.72
N SER A 39 -23.31 7.88 -2.78
CA SER A 39 -22.57 8.19 -1.55
C SER A 39 -22.41 6.96 -0.64
N VAL A 40 -23.44 6.12 -0.51
CA VAL A 40 -23.32 4.83 0.22
C VAL A 40 -22.30 3.90 -0.45
N THR A 41 -22.34 3.79 -1.77
CA THR A 41 -21.41 2.94 -2.54
C THR A 41 -19.96 3.44 -2.41
N LEU A 42 -19.74 4.76 -2.44
CA LEU A 42 -18.44 5.37 -2.21
C LEU A 42 -17.91 5.10 -0.80
N VAL A 43 -18.76 5.21 0.23
CA VAL A 43 -18.37 4.91 1.61
C VAL A 43 -18.02 3.43 1.78
N LEU A 44 -18.80 2.52 1.19
CA LEU A 44 -18.52 1.08 1.25
C LEU A 44 -17.21 0.72 0.55
N THR A 45 -16.95 1.27 -0.64
CA THR A 45 -15.69 1.03 -1.37
C THR A 45 -14.48 1.62 -0.64
N LEU A 46 -14.59 2.82 -0.06
CA LEU A 46 -13.53 3.40 0.77
C LEU A 46 -13.26 2.59 2.04
N ARG A 47 -14.32 2.07 2.69
CA ARG A 47 -14.20 1.24 3.89
C ARG A 47 -13.56 -0.11 3.55
N ALA A 48 -13.95 -0.74 2.44
CA ALA A 48 -13.32 -1.95 1.93
C ALA A 48 -11.84 -1.72 1.58
N LEU A 49 -11.50 -0.58 0.95
CA LEU A 49 -10.11 -0.22 0.65
C LEU A 49 -9.28 -0.01 1.92
N LYS A 50 -9.85 0.62 2.96
CA LYS A 50 -9.20 0.74 4.27
C LYS A 50 -9.02 -0.62 4.96
N PHE A 51 -9.98 -1.53 4.83
CA PHE A 51 -9.90 -2.87 5.42
C PHE A 51 -8.89 -3.78 4.70
N MET A 52 -8.76 -3.60 3.38
CA MET A 52 -7.78 -4.30 2.54
C MET A 52 -6.34 -3.81 2.78
N LYS A 53 -6.17 -2.57 3.26
CA LYS A 53 -4.89 -2.11 3.80
C LYS A 53 -4.67 -2.79 5.15
N ARG A 54 -4.11 -4.01 5.11
CA ARG A 54 -3.67 -4.73 6.30
C ARG A 54 -2.83 -3.78 7.18
N PRO A 55 -3.03 -3.77 8.51
CA PRO A 55 -2.20 -2.96 9.39
C PRO A 55 -0.74 -3.31 9.11
N LYS A 56 0.05 -2.30 8.74
CA LYS A 56 1.49 -2.48 8.52
C LYS A 56 2.03 -2.96 9.87
N VAL A 57 2.57 -4.18 9.91
CA VAL A 57 3.22 -4.69 11.11
C VAL A 57 4.38 -3.76 11.41
N ASP A 58 4.40 -3.20 12.61
CA ASP A 58 5.53 -2.39 13.06
C ASP A 58 6.72 -3.33 13.29
N LEU A 59 7.57 -3.43 12.26
CA LEU A 59 8.75 -4.29 12.26
C LEU A 59 9.77 -3.82 13.28
N HIS A 60 9.84 -2.51 13.54
CA HIS A 60 10.76 -1.95 14.53
C HIS A 60 10.31 -2.27 15.95
N ALA A 61 9.00 -2.17 16.25
CA ALA A 61 8.47 -2.63 17.53
C ALA A 61 8.66 -4.14 17.75
N ARG A 62 8.65 -4.94 16.68
CA ARG A 62 8.75 -6.40 16.76
C ARG A 62 10.19 -6.93 16.89
N PHE A 63 11.13 -6.33 16.17
CA PHE A 63 12.52 -6.82 16.07
C PHE A 63 13.55 -5.86 16.68
N GLY A 64 13.14 -4.68 17.13
CA GLY A 64 14.06 -3.63 17.53
C GLY A 64 14.94 -3.14 16.39
N GLY A 65 16.00 -2.42 16.74
CA GLY A 65 16.98 -1.90 15.79
C GLY A 65 17.20 -0.39 15.94
N PRO A 66 18.09 0.19 15.13
CA PRO A 66 18.36 1.62 15.18
C PRO A 66 17.09 2.44 14.89
N ASN A 67 16.73 3.32 15.84
CA ASN A 67 15.46 4.06 15.81
C ASN A 67 15.44 5.21 14.79
N ARG A 68 16.63 5.66 14.34
CA ARG A 68 16.80 6.71 13.33
C ARG A 68 17.17 6.11 11.98
N PHE A 69 16.80 6.87 10.95
CA PHE A 69 17.41 6.78 9.63
C PHE A 69 18.92 6.57 9.77
N LEU A 70 19.43 5.53 9.09
CA LEU A 70 20.87 5.32 9.00
C LEU A 70 21.50 6.65 8.58
N PRO A 71 22.43 7.21 9.36
CA PRO A 71 23.08 8.44 8.95
C PRO A 71 23.67 8.20 7.55
N LEU A 72 23.54 9.18 6.64
CA LEU A 72 24.03 9.06 5.27
C LEU A 72 25.50 8.58 5.18
N GLY A 73 26.28 8.77 6.26
CA GLY A 73 27.64 8.24 6.39
C GLY A 73 27.77 6.71 6.53
N LEU A 74 26.73 6.01 7.02
CA LEU A 74 26.66 4.54 7.03
C LEU A 74 26.17 3.95 5.70
N LEU A 75 25.46 4.75 4.90
CA LEU A 75 25.20 4.50 3.48
C LEU A 75 26.48 4.79 2.66
N SER A 76 27.60 4.21 3.10
CA SER A 76 28.88 4.39 2.44
C SER A 76 28.80 3.85 1.01
N ARG A 77 29.46 4.56 0.08
CA ARG A 77 29.68 4.13 -1.30
C ARG A 77 30.48 2.81 -1.39
N SER A 78 31.17 2.41 -0.30
CA SER A 78 31.90 1.15 -0.17
C SER A 78 31.04 0.07 0.48
N ARG A 79 30.98 -1.08 -0.19
CA ARG A 79 30.19 -2.25 0.24
C ARG A 79 30.71 -2.84 1.55
N GLU A 80 32.03 -2.78 1.77
CA GLU A 80 32.67 -3.32 2.96
C GLU A 80 32.21 -2.59 4.23
N ARG A 81 32.16 -1.25 4.20
CA ARG A 81 31.70 -0.44 5.34
C ARG A 81 30.23 -0.69 5.68
N PHE A 82 29.41 -0.93 4.66
CA PHE A 82 28.00 -1.26 4.86
C PHE A 82 27.84 -2.61 5.57
N HIS A 83 28.55 -3.66 5.14
CA HIS A 83 28.49 -4.97 5.80
C HIS A 83 29.01 -4.93 7.24
N HIS A 84 30.11 -4.23 7.49
CA HIS A 84 30.65 -4.05 8.83
C HIS A 84 29.67 -3.31 9.76
N ALA A 85 28.94 -2.32 9.25
CA ALA A 85 27.89 -1.66 10.03
C ALA A 85 26.73 -2.59 10.40
N LEU A 86 26.35 -3.49 9.48
CA LEU A 86 25.33 -4.49 9.77
C LEU A 86 25.79 -5.51 10.81
N GLU A 87 27.08 -5.86 10.80
CA GLU A 87 27.68 -6.73 11.83
C GLU A 87 27.61 -6.09 13.22
N ILE A 88 28.01 -4.82 13.36
CA ILE A 88 27.87 -4.08 14.63
C ILE A 88 26.41 -4.07 15.12
N PHE A 89 25.44 -3.91 14.21
CA PHE A 89 24.04 -3.94 14.59
C PHE A 89 23.55 -5.33 14.97
N ALA A 90 24.06 -6.38 14.34
CA ALA A 90 23.77 -7.75 14.76
C ALA A 90 24.29 -8.01 16.19
N ASP A 91 25.46 -7.51 16.53
CA ASP A 91 26.01 -7.61 17.89
C ASP A 91 25.18 -6.81 18.90
N THR A 92 24.61 -5.68 18.49
CA THR A 92 23.85 -4.78 19.36
C THR A 92 22.39 -5.20 19.56
N TYR A 93 21.72 -5.62 18.50
CA TYR A 93 20.27 -5.87 18.47
C TYR A 93 19.91 -7.36 18.30
N GLY A 94 20.91 -8.22 18.07
CA GLY A 94 20.75 -9.66 17.89
C GLY A 94 20.69 -10.11 16.43
N GLY A 95 20.56 -11.42 16.22
CA GLY A 95 20.62 -12.08 14.91
C GLY A 95 19.49 -11.72 13.92
N VAL A 96 18.48 -10.98 14.37
CA VAL A 96 17.36 -10.47 13.57
C VAL A 96 16.99 -9.09 14.08
N TYR A 97 17.09 -8.07 13.24
CA TYR A 97 16.78 -6.68 13.62
C TYR A 97 16.19 -5.90 12.43
N CYS A 98 15.55 -4.76 12.72
CA CYS A 98 14.97 -3.88 11.70
C CYS A 98 15.84 -2.64 11.48
N ILE A 99 16.09 -2.29 10.22
CA ILE A 99 16.66 -0.99 9.83
C ILE A 99 15.62 -0.19 9.04
N LYS A 100 15.61 1.13 9.23
CA LYS A 100 14.78 2.04 8.43
C LYS A 100 15.57 2.51 7.23
N ASP A 101 15.16 2.09 6.04
CA ASP A 101 15.62 2.61 4.74
C ASP A 101 14.68 3.75 4.29
N ILE A 102 15.12 4.59 3.34
CA ILE A 102 14.45 5.86 2.96
C ILE A 102 13.02 5.61 2.49
N LEU A 103 12.79 4.42 1.94
CA LEU A 103 11.55 4.04 1.30
C LEU A 103 10.77 2.97 2.08
N GLU A 104 11.43 2.17 2.90
CA GLU A 104 10.78 1.05 3.61
C GLU A 104 11.56 0.56 4.83
N ASP A 105 10.86 -0.21 5.67
CA ASP A 105 11.47 -0.92 6.79
C ASP A 105 12.07 -2.23 6.26
N VAL A 106 13.33 -2.49 6.58
CA VAL A 106 14.07 -3.68 6.12
C VAL A 106 14.43 -4.54 7.32
N VAL A 107 14.04 -5.80 7.28
CA VAL A 107 14.48 -6.80 8.28
C VAL A 107 15.81 -7.39 7.82
N VAL A 108 16.80 -7.31 8.69
CA VAL A 108 18.13 -7.91 8.49
C VAL A 108 18.19 -9.19 9.31
N VAL A 109 18.67 -10.26 8.68
CA VAL A 109 18.87 -11.57 9.32
C VAL A 109 20.35 -11.92 9.17
N SER A 110 21.05 -12.05 10.29
CA SER A 110 22.48 -12.39 10.34
C SER A 110 22.74 -13.82 10.84
N ASP A 111 21.79 -14.43 11.57
CA ASP A 111 21.92 -15.83 12.02
C ASP A 111 21.96 -16.80 10.83
N PRO A 112 23.07 -17.54 10.62
CA PRO A 112 23.21 -18.47 9.49
C PRO A 112 22.12 -19.55 9.42
N LYS A 113 21.62 -20.03 10.56
CA LYS A 113 20.56 -21.05 10.60
C LYS A 113 19.24 -20.47 10.11
N LEU A 114 18.88 -19.27 10.59
CA LEU A 114 17.68 -18.57 10.16
C LEU A 114 17.75 -18.12 8.71
N VAL A 115 18.92 -17.64 8.25
CA VAL A 115 19.14 -17.31 6.83
C VAL A 115 18.86 -18.52 5.95
N ARG A 116 19.39 -19.70 6.30
CA ARG A 116 19.13 -20.94 5.55
C ARG A 116 17.65 -21.29 5.55
N GLN A 117 16.99 -21.21 6.71
CA GLN A 117 15.57 -21.51 6.83
C GLN A 117 14.72 -20.58 5.95
N VAL A 118 14.90 -19.27 6.07
CA VAL A 118 14.16 -18.26 5.29
C VAL A 118 14.39 -18.43 3.78
N LEU A 119 15.65 -18.68 3.38
CA LEU A 119 16.01 -18.86 1.97
C LEU A 119 15.55 -20.21 1.39
N ALA A 120 15.34 -21.22 2.22
CA ALA A 120 14.84 -22.53 1.82
C ALA A 120 13.30 -22.55 1.75
N GLU A 121 12.63 -22.03 2.79
CA GLU A 121 11.17 -21.98 2.85
C GLU A 121 10.58 -21.02 1.81
N ARG A 122 11.32 -19.97 1.43
CA ARG A 122 10.92 -18.91 0.47
C ARG A 122 9.41 -18.70 0.45
N PRO A 123 8.80 -18.24 1.57
CA PRO A 123 7.38 -18.03 1.58
C PRO A 123 7.01 -17.09 0.43
N ASN A 124 5.88 -17.33 -0.23
CA ASN A 124 5.43 -16.62 -1.45
C ASN A 124 5.32 -15.09 -1.27
N THR A 125 5.56 -14.58 -0.06
CA THR A 125 5.60 -13.18 0.34
C THR A 125 6.98 -12.52 0.21
N TYR A 126 8.08 -13.29 0.10
CA TYR A 126 9.41 -12.75 -0.17
C TYR A 126 9.56 -12.39 -1.64
N ILE A 127 9.20 -11.15 -1.97
CA ILE A 127 9.45 -10.57 -3.29
C ILE A 127 10.94 -10.20 -3.35
N ARG A 128 11.66 -10.65 -4.40
CA ARG A 128 13.05 -10.25 -4.56
C ARG A 128 13.04 -8.76 -4.88
N ARG A 129 13.60 -7.93 -4.00
CA ARG A 129 13.81 -6.51 -4.30
C ARG A 129 14.82 -6.44 -5.43
N LEU A 130 14.33 -6.42 -6.67
CA LEU A 130 15.09 -6.08 -7.85
C LEU A 130 15.84 -4.79 -7.53
N ASN A 131 17.14 -4.80 -7.76
CA ASN A 131 18.02 -3.66 -7.55
C ASN A 131 17.62 -2.54 -8.53
N LYS A 132 16.53 -1.82 -8.24
CA LYS A 132 15.95 -0.77 -9.10
C LYS A 132 16.96 0.32 -9.45
N VAL A 133 18.06 0.41 -8.69
CA VAL A 133 19.06 1.46 -8.79
C VAL A 133 20.07 1.20 -9.92
N ASN A 134 20.18 -0.02 -10.49
CA ASN A 134 21.20 -0.28 -11.53
C ASN A 134 20.87 -1.37 -12.56
N VAL A 135 19.60 -1.66 -12.84
CA VAL A 135 19.27 -2.58 -13.93
C VAL A 135 19.33 -1.79 -15.25
N ARG A 136 20.41 -1.99 -16.02
CA ARG A 136 20.40 -1.81 -17.48
C ARG A 136 19.13 -2.45 -18.05
N PRO A 137 18.59 -2.05 -19.22
CA PRO A 137 17.31 -2.55 -19.76
C PRO A 137 17.29 -4.04 -20.15
N PHE A 138 18.26 -4.83 -19.67
CA PHE A 138 18.36 -6.25 -19.93
C PHE A 138 17.50 -7.06 -18.96
N THR A 139 16.52 -7.73 -19.55
CA THR A 139 15.73 -8.77 -18.91
C THR A 139 16.55 -10.06 -18.93
N GLY A 140 16.81 -10.68 -17.77
CA GLY A 140 17.72 -11.84 -17.67
C GLY A 140 17.46 -12.72 -16.44
N MET A 141 18.30 -13.74 -16.23
CA MET A 141 18.16 -14.72 -15.14
C MET A 141 18.17 -14.08 -13.74
N VAL A 142 18.85 -12.95 -13.56
CA VAL A 142 18.92 -12.25 -12.26
C VAL A 142 17.69 -11.36 -12.01
N THR A 143 17.00 -10.95 -13.07
CA THR A 143 15.92 -9.96 -13.00
C THR A 143 14.52 -10.55 -13.17
N THR A 144 14.42 -11.81 -13.61
CA THR A 144 13.15 -12.53 -13.80
C THR A 144 12.77 -13.31 -12.55
N GLU A 145 11.46 -13.49 -12.34
CA GLU A 145 10.88 -14.30 -11.25
C GLU A 145 9.96 -15.40 -11.80
N GLY A 146 9.53 -16.33 -10.94
CA GLY A 146 8.54 -17.36 -11.26
C GLY A 146 8.94 -18.30 -12.42
N GLU A 147 7.98 -18.62 -13.28
CA GLU A 147 8.20 -19.52 -14.43
C GLU A 147 9.20 -18.96 -15.45
N LYS A 148 9.24 -17.63 -15.63
CA LYS A 148 10.23 -16.98 -16.50
C LYS A 148 11.65 -17.20 -15.96
N TRP A 149 11.84 -17.08 -14.65
CA TRP A 149 13.12 -17.39 -14.01
C TRP A 149 13.50 -18.86 -14.14
N LYS A 150 12.57 -19.80 -13.89
CA LYS A 150 12.81 -21.25 -14.03
C LYS A 150 13.29 -21.59 -15.44
N ARG A 151 12.64 -21.04 -16.47
CA ARG A 151 13.03 -21.19 -17.87
C ARG A 151 14.42 -20.62 -18.13
N ASN A 152 14.67 -19.38 -17.74
CA ASN A 152 15.96 -18.71 -17.98
C ASN A 152 17.13 -19.41 -17.26
N ARG A 153 16.88 -19.96 -16.06
CA ARG A 153 17.90 -20.72 -15.32
C ARG A 153 18.25 -22.05 -15.98
N ARG A 154 17.26 -22.75 -16.53
CA ARG A 154 17.51 -24.00 -17.27
C ARG A 154 18.36 -23.78 -18.53
N LEU A 155 18.15 -22.65 -19.20
CA LEU A 155 18.87 -22.30 -20.43
C LEU A 155 20.28 -21.74 -20.16
N GLY A 156 20.55 -21.24 -18.95
CA GLY A 156 21.82 -20.62 -18.58
C GLY A 156 22.72 -21.45 -17.66
N ALA A 157 22.29 -22.65 -17.27
CA ALA A 157 23.14 -23.61 -16.57
C ALA A 157 23.83 -24.50 -17.63
N PRO A 158 25.18 -24.61 -17.63
CA PRO A 158 25.89 -25.53 -18.52
C PRO A 158 25.52 -27.00 -18.23
#